data_AF-T0XYG6-F1
#
_entry.id   AF-T0XYG6-F1
#
_cell.length_a   1.000
_cell.length_b   1.000
_cell.length_c   1.000
_cell.angle_alpha   90.00
_cell.angle_beta   90.00
_cell.angle_gamma   90.00
#
_symmetry.space_group_name_H-M   'P 1'
#
loop_
_entity.id
_entity.type
_entity.pdbx_description
1 polymer ?
#
loop_
_entity_poly.entity_id
_entity_poly.type
_entity_poly.pdbx_seq_one_letter_code
_entity_poly.pdbx_strand_id
1 'polypeptide(L)'
;TPAPTKPIETTGFYRVSHFSVRRRYLVIALVAVLAIPAIAVALTVPTTYDVTQGLPSSLPSVQAQQQLDSAFGSNQLYPTYVLVQDPSGYLLPNGQISPAGAAQLNATATHILTFSGVKSAIGPYVSGNRTTSATKSAAATFIFDNGTWAYWAVFTNYNPFTNPA
;
A
#
# COMPACT_ATOMS: atom_id res chain seq x y z
N THR A 1 9.65 -67.87 -16.60
CA THR A 1 8.17 -67.79 -16.43
C THR A 1 7.87 -66.49 -15.70
N PRO A 2 7.05 -65.56 -16.24
CA PRO A 2 6.73 -64.33 -15.52
C PRO A 2 5.82 -64.62 -14.32
N ALA A 3 5.99 -63.88 -13.24
CA ALA A 3 5.23 -64.05 -12.00
C ALA A 3 3.73 -63.74 -12.20
N PRO A 4 2.81 -64.47 -11.53
CA PRO A 4 1.38 -64.20 -11.64
C PRO A 4 1.05 -62.80 -11.13
N THR A 5 0.48 -61.95 -11.99
CA THR A 5 0.01 -60.61 -11.62
C THR A 5 -1.29 -60.72 -10.84
N LYS A 6 -1.34 -60.07 -9.66
CA LYS A 6 -2.55 -60.06 -8.83
C LYS A 6 -3.73 -59.46 -9.64
N PRO A 7 -4.94 -60.06 -9.57
CA PRO A 7 -6.10 -59.53 -10.29
C PRO A 7 -6.41 -58.10 -9.84
N ILE A 8 -6.72 -57.22 -10.81
CA ILE A 8 -6.90 -55.78 -10.64
C ILE A 8 -7.98 -55.48 -9.58
N GLU A 9 -8.99 -56.34 -9.50
CA GLU A 9 -10.13 -56.26 -8.57
C GLU A 9 -9.75 -56.39 -7.10
N THR A 10 -8.57 -56.97 -6.81
CA THR A 10 -8.04 -57.13 -5.44
C THR A 10 -7.21 -55.93 -4.97
N THR A 11 -6.96 -54.96 -5.86
CA THR A 11 -6.13 -53.79 -5.54
C THR A 11 -6.90 -52.76 -4.71
N GLY A 12 -6.19 -52.09 -3.79
CA GLY A 12 -6.79 -51.07 -2.91
C GLY A 12 -7.42 -49.91 -3.69
N PHE A 13 -6.77 -49.47 -4.77
CA PHE A 13 -7.30 -48.43 -5.66
C PHE A 13 -8.62 -48.84 -6.31
N TYR A 14 -8.75 -50.09 -6.80
CA TYR A 14 -10.00 -50.56 -7.41
C TYR A 14 -11.15 -50.55 -6.40
N ARG A 15 -10.91 -50.98 -5.16
CA ARG A 15 -11.93 -51.01 -4.10
C ARG A 15 -12.40 -49.60 -3.70
N VAL A 16 -11.47 -48.65 -3.60
CA VAL A 16 -11.78 -47.24 -3.29
C VAL A 16 -12.53 -46.58 -4.45
N SER A 17 -12.08 -46.77 -5.69
CA SER A 17 -12.76 -46.24 -6.88
C SER A 17 -14.18 -46.78 -7.03
N HIS A 18 -14.36 -48.10 -6.85
CA HIS A 18 -15.68 -48.73 -6.92
C HIS A 18 -16.61 -48.22 -5.80
N PHE A 19 -16.09 -48.01 -4.59
CA PHE A 19 -16.84 -47.41 -3.47
C PHE A 19 -17.25 -45.95 -3.78
N SER A 20 -16.34 -45.15 -4.32
CA SER A 20 -16.58 -43.76 -4.68
C SER A 20 -17.68 -43.60 -5.73
N VAL A 21 -17.70 -44.46 -6.77
CA VAL A 21 -18.73 -44.44 -7.81
C VAL A 21 -20.10 -44.88 -7.25
N ARG A 22 -20.12 -45.94 -6.43
CA ARG A 22 -21.37 -46.46 -5.84
C ARG A 22 -22.02 -45.48 -4.86
N ARG A 23 -21.23 -44.67 -4.16
CA ARG A 23 -21.68 -43.68 -3.17
C ARG A 23 -21.37 -42.24 -3.59
N ARG A 24 -21.65 -41.90 -4.85
CA ARG A 24 -21.37 -40.57 -5.45
C ARG A 24 -21.76 -39.38 -4.58
N TYR A 25 -22.93 -39.42 -3.94
CA TYR A 25 -23.42 -38.32 -3.10
C TYR A 25 -22.60 -38.13 -1.83
N LEU A 26 -22.08 -39.21 -1.22
CA LEU A 26 -21.20 -39.11 -0.05
C LEU A 26 -19.84 -38.52 -0.41
N VAL A 27 -19.31 -38.87 -1.58
CA VAL A 27 -18.05 -38.29 -2.09
C VAL A 27 -18.23 -36.80 -2.36
N ILE A 28 -19.32 -36.40 -3.02
CA ILE A 28 -19.63 -34.99 -3.28
C ILE A 28 -19.79 -34.23 -1.95
N ALA A 29 -20.50 -34.80 -0.97
CA ALA A 29 -20.65 -34.19 0.34
C ALA A 29 -19.31 -33.99 1.05
N LEU A 30 -18.43 -35.01 1.03
CA LEU A 30 -17.09 -34.92 1.60
C LEU A 30 -16.25 -33.82 0.92
N VAL A 31 -16.28 -33.77 -0.41
CA VAL A 31 -15.58 -32.73 -1.18
C VAL A 31 -16.15 -31.35 -0.84
N ALA A 32 -17.46 -31.20 -0.76
CA ALA A 32 -18.09 -29.93 -0.38
C ALA A 32 -17.70 -29.50 1.03
N VAL A 33 -17.68 -30.42 2.00
CA VAL A 33 -17.25 -30.14 3.38
C VAL A 33 -15.80 -29.68 3.46
N LEU A 34 -14.92 -30.14 2.57
CA LEU A 34 -13.52 -29.69 2.50
C LEU A 34 -13.37 -28.40 1.67
N ALA A 35 -14.08 -28.29 0.55
CA ALA A 35 -13.93 -27.18 -0.40
C ALA A 35 -14.57 -25.89 0.13
N ILE A 36 -15.75 -25.95 0.75
CA ILE A 36 -16.45 -24.77 1.27
C ILE A 36 -15.58 -23.98 2.26
N PRO A 37 -15.00 -24.58 3.33
CA PRO A 37 -14.15 -23.82 4.25
C PRO A 37 -12.85 -23.34 3.58
N ALA A 38 -12.26 -24.12 2.66
CA ALA A 38 -11.07 -23.69 1.94
C ALA A 38 -11.34 -22.46 1.07
N ILE A 39 -12.47 -22.42 0.36
CA ILE A 39 -12.91 -21.28 -0.44
C ILE A 39 -13.25 -20.10 0.48
N ALA A 40 -13.94 -20.34 1.59
CA ALA A 40 -14.26 -19.29 2.55
C ALA A 40 -13.00 -18.61 3.10
N VAL A 41 -11.97 -19.38 3.45
CA VAL A 41 -10.66 -18.85 3.89
C VAL A 41 -10.00 -18.09 2.74
N ALA A 42 -9.92 -18.67 1.54
CA ALA A 42 -9.30 -18.01 0.39
C ALA A 42 -9.94 -16.66 0.03
N LEU A 43 -11.25 -16.50 0.26
CA LEU A 43 -11.97 -15.25 0.02
C LEU A 43 -11.92 -14.25 1.19
N THR A 44 -11.55 -14.68 2.39
CA THR A 44 -11.55 -13.84 3.60
C THR A 44 -10.16 -13.45 4.09
N VAL A 45 -9.11 -14.18 3.67
CA VAL A 45 -7.74 -13.85 4.04
C VAL A 45 -7.32 -12.55 3.35
N PRO A 46 -6.97 -11.48 4.11
CA PRO A 46 -6.52 -10.23 3.54
C PRO A 46 -5.15 -10.41 2.86
N THR A 47 -4.98 -9.80 1.69
CA THR A 47 -3.69 -9.76 1.01
C THR A 47 -2.78 -8.74 1.67
N THR A 48 -1.74 -9.20 2.36
CA THR A 48 -0.69 -8.29 2.86
C THR A 48 0.27 -7.94 1.73
N TYR A 49 0.51 -6.64 1.54
CA TYR A 49 1.51 -6.13 0.59
C TYR A 49 2.87 -5.85 1.27
N ASP A 50 2.99 -6.21 2.53
CA ASP A 50 4.22 -6.08 3.29
C ASP A 50 5.18 -7.24 2.95
N VAL A 51 6.14 -6.94 2.09
CA VAL A 51 7.20 -7.88 1.71
C VAL A 51 8.06 -8.31 2.90
N THR A 52 8.07 -7.55 4.00
CA THR A 52 8.84 -7.89 5.20
C THR A 52 8.13 -8.93 6.09
N GLN A 53 6.81 -9.05 6.02
CA GLN A 53 6.06 -10.10 6.73
C GLN A 53 6.37 -11.51 6.22
N GLY A 54 6.80 -11.63 4.95
CA GLY A 54 7.25 -12.89 4.37
C GLY A 54 8.68 -13.28 4.77
N LEU A 55 9.42 -12.39 5.44
CA LEU A 55 10.82 -12.60 5.81
C LEU A 55 10.95 -13.08 7.27
N PRO A 56 11.96 -13.91 7.60
CA PRO A 56 12.24 -14.27 8.99
C PRO A 56 12.54 -13.02 9.84
N SER A 57 11.89 -12.92 11.00
CA SER A 57 12.08 -11.81 11.95
C SER A 57 13.49 -11.75 12.57
N SER A 58 14.30 -12.80 12.38
CA SER A 58 15.70 -12.85 12.80
C SER A 58 16.65 -12.09 11.88
N LEU A 59 16.20 -11.65 10.70
CA LEU A 59 17.06 -10.91 9.77
C LEU A 59 17.38 -9.51 10.31
N PRO A 60 18.66 -9.07 10.27
CA PRO A 60 19.05 -7.74 10.74
C PRO A 60 18.31 -6.59 10.04
N SER A 61 17.94 -6.75 8.76
CA SER A 61 17.17 -5.75 8.00
C SER A 61 15.76 -5.58 8.55
N VAL A 62 15.08 -6.65 8.94
CA VAL A 62 13.73 -6.62 9.53
C VAL A 62 13.78 -5.95 10.91
N GLN A 63 14.80 -6.27 11.72
CA GLN A 63 14.98 -5.64 13.03
C GLN A 63 15.34 -4.16 12.94
N ALA A 64 16.20 -3.78 11.99
CA ALA A 64 16.54 -2.38 11.74
C ALA A 64 15.31 -1.58 11.29
N GLN A 65 14.49 -2.14 10.40
CA GLN A 65 13.23 -1.52 9.97
C GLN A 65 12.28 -1.31 11.15
N GLN A 66 12.08 -2.33 12.00
CA GLN A 66 11.25 -2.22 13.20
C GLN A 66 11.76 -1.14 14.18
N GLN A 67 13.08 -1.04 14.34
CA GLN A 67 13.68 0.01 15.17
C GLN A 67 13.44 1.41 14.58
N LEU A 68 13.60 1.58 13.27
CA LEU A 68 13.31 2.85 12.59
C LEU A 68 11.83 3.23 12.73
N ASP A 69 10.91 2.29 12.49
CA ASP A 69 9.48 2.51 12.65
C ASP A 69 9.10 2.86 14.09
N SER A 70 9.76 2.24 15.09
CA SER A 70 9.53 2.55 16.51
C SER A 70 10.04 3.93 16.92
N ALA A 71 11.19 4.35 16.35
CA ALA A 71 11.86 5.59 16.73
C ALA A 71 11.26 6.83 16.04
N PHE A 72 10.84 6.69 14.78
CA PHE A 72 10.37 7.79 13.95
C PHE A 72 8.87 7.72 13.62
N GLY A 73 8.22 6.58 13.88
CA GLY A 73 6.84 6.34 13.47
C GLY A 73 6.74 6.00 11.98
N SER A 74 6.15 4.84 11.68
CA SER A 74 6.03 4.31 10.31
C SER A 74 5.50 5.33 9.29
N ASN A 75 4.52 6.16 9.66
CA ASN A 75 3.92 7.12 8.72
C ASN A 75 4.80 8.34 8.39
N GLN A 76 5.84 8.62 9.17
CA GLN A 76 6.76 9.74 8.89
C GLN A 76 7.90 9.35 7.94
N LEU A 77 8.20 8.05 7.83
CA LEU A 77 9.29 7.56 6.98
C LEU A 77 8.92 7.49 5.49
N TYR A 78 7.62 7.53 5.16
CA TYR A 78 7.12 7.34 3.80
C TYR A 78 6.18 8.47 3.37
N PRO A 79 6.68 9.72 3.21
CA PRO A 79 5.88 10.79 2.63
C PRO A 79 5.53 10.50 1.17
N THR A 80 4.32 10.90 0.77
CA THR A 80 3.93 10.98 -0.64
C THR A 80 4.29 12.37 -1.15
N TYR A 81 5.03 12.44 -2.25
CA TYR A 81 5.37 13.72 -2.87
C TYR A 81 4.33 14.10 -3.90
N VAL A 82 3.71 15.26 -3.72
CA VAL A 82 2.77 15.86 -4.68
C VAL A 82 3.52 16.92 -5.46
N LEU A 83 3.60 16.78 -6.78
CA LEU A 83 4.22 17.74 -7.68
C LEU A 83 3.12 18.46 -8.46
N VAL A 84 3.14 19.80 -8.44
CA VAL A 84 2.19 20.63 -9.17
C VAL A 84 2.95 21.56 -10.10
N GLN A 85 2.52 21.57 -11.35
CA GLN A 85 3.05 22.45 -12.38
C GLN A 85 2.10 23.63 -12.59
N ASP A 86 2.66 24.82 -12.75
CA ASP A 86 1.99 25.98 -13.33
C ASP A 86 2.76 26.41 -14.59
N PRO A 87 2.18 26.23 -15.79
CA PRO A 87 2.78 26.70 -17.04
C PRO A 87 3.10 28.20 -17.06
N SER A 88 2.39 28.99 -16.25
CA SER A 88 2.58 30.45 -16.14
C SER A 88 3.73 30.81 -15.19
N GLY A 89 4.19 29.86 -14.37
CA GLY A 89 5.22 30.05 -13.36
C GLY A 89 4.72 30.69 -12.07
N TYR A 90 5.26 30.21 -10.95
CA TYR A 90 5.02 30.73 -9.61
C TYR A 90 5.87 31.95 -9.26
N LEU A 91 6.91 32.24 -10.05
CA LEU A 91 7.91 33.27 -9.79
C LEU A 91 7.81 34.41 -10.81
N LEU A 92 8.04 35.63 -10.33
CA LEU A 92 8.33 36.80 -11.14
C LEU A 92 9.77 36.73 -11.67
N PRO A 93 10.13 37.50 -12.72
CA PRO A 93 11.49 37.57 -13.24
C PRO A 93 12.56 37.96 -12.21
N ASN A 94 12.16 38.63 -11.12
CA ASN A 94 13.02 38.99 -10.00
C ASN A 94 13.20 37.87 -8.96
N GLY A 95 12.69 36.66 -9.23
CA GLY A 95 12.78 35.50 -8.34
C GLY A 95 11.79 35.50 -7.17
N GLN A 96 10.94 36.53 -7.03
CA GLN A 96 9.92 36.58 -5.99
C GLN A 96 8.67 35.81 -6.40
N ILE A 97 7.92 35.27 -5.44
CA ILE A 97 6.64 34.60 -5.74
C ILE A 97 5.60 35.64 -6.22
N SER A 98 5.00 35.34 -7.37
CA SER A 98 3.94 36.16 -7.97
C SER A 98 2.65 36.11 -7.13
N PRO A 99 1.80 37.16 -7.11
CA PRO A 99 0.54 37.11 -6.38
C PRO A 99 -0.37 35.95 -6.82
N ALA A 100 -0.41 35.67 -8.12
CA ALA A 100 -1.14 34.53 -8.68
C ALA A 100 -0.54 33.20 -8.23
N GLY A 101 0.78 33.05 -8.28
CA GLY A 101 1.47 31.86 -7.80
C GLY A 101 1.26 31.65 -6.30
N ALA A 102 1.33 32.70 -5.48
CA ALA A 102 1.01 32.61 -4.06
C ALA A 102 -0.43 32.14 -3.80
N ALA A 103 -1.40 32.67 -4.56
CA ALA A 103 -2.80 32.25 -4.45
C ALA A 103 -2.99 30.77 -4.83
N GLN A 104 -2.37 30.33 -5.93
CA GLN A 104 -2.44 28.93 -6.38
C GLN A 104 -1.76 27.99 -5.38
N LEU A 105 -0.54 28.31 -4.92
CA LEU A 105 0.18 27.50 -3.94
C LEU A 105 -0.62 27.37 -2.63
N ASN A 106 -1.25 28.44 -2.16
CA ASN A 106 -2.10 28.41 -0.96
C ASN A 106 -3.40 27.61 -1.20
N ALA A 107 -4.03 27.73 -2.36
CA ALA A 107 -5.20 26.94 -2.73
C ALA A 107 -4.87 25.44 -2.76
N THR A 108 -3.74 25.07 -3.38
CA THR A 108 -3.24 23.69 -3.40
C THR A 108 -2.94 23.18 -1.99
N ALA A 109 -2.25 23.97 -1.17
CA ALA A 109 -1.97 23.63 0.23
C ALA A 109 -3.26 23.35 1.03
N THR A 110 -4.28 24.18 0.84
CA THR A 110 -5.59 23.99 1.45
C THR A 110 -6.25 22.70 0.96
N HIS A 111 -6.24 22.46 -0.35
CA HIS A 111 -6.85 21.27 -0.95
C HIS A 111 -6.19 19.97 -0.44
N ILE A 112 -4.85 19.95 -0.35
CA ILE A 112 -4.09 18.82 0.22
C ILE A 112 -4.55 18.53 1.66
N LEU A 113 -4.67 19.56 2.51
CA LEU A 113 -5.07 19.37 3.91
C LEU A 113 -6.54 18.98 4.09
N THR A 114 -7.42 19.31 3.15
CA THR A 114 -8.83 18.89 3.21
C THR A 114 -9.07 17.44 2.83
N PHE A 115 -8.08 16.76 2.24
CA PHE A 115 -8.22 15.38 1.82
C PHE A 115 -8.24 14.44 3.04
N SER A 116 -9.26 13.59 3.17
CA SER A 116 -9.53 12.77 4.36
C SER A 116 -8.41 11.78 4.74
N GLY A 117 -7.55 11.42 3.78
CA GLY A 117 -6.39 10.57 4.00
C GLY A 117 -5.15 11.29 4.52
N VAL A 118 -5.11 12.63 4.51
CA VAL A 118 -3.93 13.43 4.85
C VAL A 118 -3.90 13.74 6.35
N LYS A 119 -2.78 13.40 6.99
CA LYS A 119 -2.51 13.69 8.41
C LYS A 119 -1.79 15.03 8.57
N SER A 120 -0.78 15.25 7.73
CA SER A 120 0.02 16.47 7.73
C SER A 120 0.74 16.63 6.39
N ALA A 121 1.17 17.84 6.07
CA ALA A 121 2.01 18.10 4.91
C ALA A 121 3.10 19.13 5.23
N ILE A 122 4.16 19.13 4.43
CA ILE A 122 5.23 20.11 4.43
C ILE A 122 5.38 20.61 3.00
N GLY A 123 5.33 21.92 2.81
CA GLY A 123 5.53 22.55 1.50
C GLY A 123 5.12 24.01 1.49
N PRO A 124 4.97 24.62 0.30
CA PRO A 124 4.50 25.99 0.18
C PRO A 124 3.18 26.19 0.94
N TYR A 125 3.16 27.20 1.82
CA TYR A 125 1.98 27.58 2.59
C TYR A 125 1.37 26.48 3.49
N VAL A 126 2.10 25.42 3.80
CA VAL A 126 1.65 24.37 4.74
C VAL A 126 2.77 23.85 5.61
N SER A 127 2.46 23.71 6.91
CA SER A 127 3.34 23.08 7.89
C SER A 127 2.50 22.29 8.88
N GLY A 128 2.72 20.98 8.94
CA GLY A 128 1.93 20.09 9.77
C GLY A 128 0.50 19.96 9.24
N ASN A 129 -0.50 20.23 10.07
CA ASN A 129 -1.92 20.11 9.72
C ASN A 129 -2.61 21.47 9.49
N ARG A 130 -1.84 22.54 9.26
CA ARG A 130 -2.37 23.89 9.08
C ARG A 130 -1.76 24.56 7.86
N THR A 131 -2.56 25.34 7.16
CA THR A 131 -2.02 26.32 6.23
C THR A 131 -1.29 27.40 7.02
N THR A 132 -0.15 27.83 6.48
CA THR A 132 0.65 28.91 7.03
C THR A 132 0.68 30.03 6.02
N SER A 133 0.63 31.28 6.48
CA SER A 133 1.07 32.42 5.68
C SER A 133 2.59 32.36 5.56
N ALA A 134 3.11 31.38 4.80
CA ALA A 134 4.54 31.23 4.59
C ALA A 134 5.07 32.56 4.06
N THR A 135 6.14 33.07 4.65
CA THR A 135 6.87 34.19 4.04
C THR A 135 7.28 33.73 2.65
N LYS A 136 7.15 34.61 1.63
CA LYS A 136 7.42 34.26 0.23
C LYS A 136 8.78 33.57 0.03
N SER A 137 9.75 33.86 0.89
CA SER A 137 11.08 33.23 0.91
C SER A 137 11.05 31.76 1.34
N ALA A 138 10.23 31.36 2.30
CA ALA A 138 10.11 29.97 2.74
C ALA A 138 9.32 29.12 1.74
N ALA A 139 8.35 29.68 1.03
CA ALA A 139 7.63 28.95 -0.02
C ALA A 139 8.51 28.73 -1.27
N ALA A 140 9.46 29.64 -1.56
CA ALA A 140 10.31 29.55 -2.73
C ALA A 140 11.29 28.36 -2.71
N THR A 141 11.66 27.84 -1.52
CA THR A 141 12.56 26.67 -1.39
C THR A 141 11.94 25.36 -1.89
N PHE A 142 10.62 25.34 -2.07
CA PHE A 142 9.88 24.19 -2.57
C PHE A 142 9.53 24.33 -4.06
N ILE A 143 9.95 25.43 -4.69
CA ILE A 143 9.72 25.70 -6.10
C ILE A 143 11.02 25.39 -6.85
N PHE A 144 10.90 24.67 -7.96
CA PHE A 144 12.04 24.25 -8.78
C PHE A 144 11.73 24.40 -10.27
N ASP A 145 12.70 24.04 -11.12
CA ASP A 145 12.60 24.11 -12.58
C ASP A 145 12.14 25.50 -13.08
N ASN A 146 13.00 26.50 -12.80
CA ASN A 146 12.80 27.91 -13.15
C ASN A 146 11.50 28.54 -12.65
N GLY A 147 10.89 27.99 -11.59
CA GLY A 147 9.69 28.56 -11.01
C GLY A 147 8.39 27.91 -11.45
N THR A 148 8.42 26.86 -12.27
CA THR A 148 7.22 26.27 -12.88
C THR A 148 6.67 25.08 -12.10
N TRP A 149 7.47 24.46 -11.24
CA TRP A 149 7.06 23.33 -10.43
C TRP A 149 7.17 23.62 -8.94
N ALA A 150 6.23 23.10 -8.16
CA ALA A 150 6.27 23.10 -6.72
C ALA A 150 5.99 21.70 -6.18
N TYR A 151 6.59 21.36 -5.03
CA TYR A 151 6.34 20.07 -4.37
C TYR A 151 5.86 20.20 -2.93
N TRP A 152 5.08 19.21 -2.50
CA TRP A 152 4.66 19.01 -1.11
C TRP A 152 5.00 17.59 -0.67
N ALA A 153 5.58 17.44 0.52
CA ALA A 153 5.70 16.17 1.21
C ALA A 153 4.44 15.96 2.06
N VAL A 154 3.62 14.98 1.69
CA VAL A 154 2.33 14.69 2.31
C VAL A 154 2.43 13.42 3.11
N PHE A 155 2.10 13.50 4.39
CA PHE A 155 2.05 12.38 5.32
C PHE A 155 0.60 11.99 5.51
N THR A 156 0.28 10.75 5.22
CA THR A 156 -1.09 10.23 5.28
C THR A 156 -1.32 9.46 6.58
N ASN A 157 -2.57 9.21 6.90
CA ASN A 157 -2.93 8.26 7.97
C ASN A 157 -2.69 6.79 7.54
N TYR A 158 -2.31 6.57 6.28
CA TYR A 158 -2.08 5.24 5.71
C TYR A 158 -0.66 4.75 5.98
N ASN A 159 -0.53 3.51 6.45
CA ASN A 159 0.75 2.81 6.53
C ASN A 159 0.87 1.91 5.28
N PRO A 160 1.84 2.15 4.38
CA PRO A 160 2.01 1.33 3.17
C PRO A 160 2.35 -0.14 3.44
N PHE A 161 2.75 -0.48 4.67
CA PHE A 161 3.07 -1.84 5.11
C PHE A 161 1.92 -2.50 5.89
N THR A 162 0.75 -1.86 5.98
CA THR A 162 -0.42 -2.45 6.64
C THR A 162 -1.61 -2.46 5.71
N ASN A 163 -2.35 -3.57 5.73
CA ASN A 163 -3.53 -3.82 4.91
C ASN A 163 -4.49 -2.60 4.88
N PRO A 164 -5.03 -2.19 3.72
CA PRO A 164 -6.24 -1.37 3.73
C PRO A 164 -7.33 -2.19 4.44
N ALA A 165 -7.74 -1.73 5.62
CA ALA A 165 -8.89 -2.30 6.32
C ALA A 165 -10.15 -2.16 5.46
#